data_AF-A0A952J7D3-F1
#
_entry.id   AF-A0A952J7D3-F1
#
_cell.length_a   1.000
_cell.length_b   1.000
_cell.length_c   1.000
_cell.angle_alpha   90.00
_cell.angle_beta   90.00
_cell.angle_gamma   90.00
#
_symmetry.space_group_name_H-M   'P 1'
#
loop_
_entity.id
_entity.type
_entity.pdbx_description
1 polymer ?
#
loop_
_entity_poly.entity_id
_entity_poly.type
_entity_poly.pdbx_seq_one_letter_code
_entity_poly.pdbx_strand_id
1 'polypeptide(L)'
;MKPSTKIILPSALALGFLLTACDNDKFAEELRVVKDNVSFALDIQPILSGQCAGCHNPANVNPDLRKGFAYSSLTEDEEGIIPGDSEGSELMEMLEWNSADGNNMPPATPISPLQIGLIKKWIDEGAQNN
;
A
#
# COMPACT_ATOMS: atom_id res chain seq x y z
N MET A 1 64.16 51.23 6.35
CA MET A 1 62.69 51.09 6.41
C MET A 1 62.22 50.64 5.04
N LYS A 2 61.74 49.40 4.92
CA LYS A 2 61.24 48.76 3.70
C LYS A 2 59.96 48.01 4.08
N PRO A 3 58.82 48.17 3.38
CA PRO A 3 57.62 47.42 3.71
C PRO A 3 57.70 46.04 3.07
N SER A 4 57.45 44.99 3.85
CA SER A 4 57.24 43.65 3.32
C SER A 4 55.74 43.36 3.37
N THR A 5 55.10 43.50 2.21
CA THR A 5 53.71 43.10 1.98
C THR A 5 53.65 41.57 1.99
N LYS A 6 53.04 40.98 3.02
CA LYS A 6 52.70 39.56 3.03
C LYS A 6 51.28 39.40 2.51
N ILE A 7 51.17 38.77 1.33
CA ILE A 7 49.92 38.32 0.74
C ILE A 7 49.49 37.06 1.50
N ILE A 8 48.31 37.10 2.13
CA ILE A 8 47.66 35.94 2.74
C ILE A 8 46.41 35.68 1.91
N LEU A 9 46.40 34.58 1.14
CA LEU A 9 45.19 34.07 0.49
C LEU A 9 44.26 33.49 1.57
N PRO A 10 42.95 33.84 1.61
CA PRO A 10 42.01 33.08 2.39
C PRO A 10 41.62 31.84 1.59
N SER A 11 42.10 30.70 2.06
CA SER A 11 41.48 29.41 1.81
C SER A 11 40.16 29.36 2.58
N ALA A 12 39.03 29.26 1.87
CA ALA A 12 37.72 28.93 2.41
C ALA A 12 36.84 28.43 1.24
N LEU A 13 36.42 27.16 1.27
CA LEU A 13 35.05 26.76 1.66
C LEU A 13 34.03 27.12 0.53
N ALA A 14 33.25 26.24 -0.07
CA ALA A 14 32.77 24.92 0.31
C ALA A 14 32.43 24.13 -0.97
N LEU A 15 32.63 22.80 -0.90
CA LEU A 15 32.02 21.84 -1.79
C LEU A 15 30.50 21.95 -1.66
N GLY A 16 29.82 22.49 -2.68
CA GLY A 16 28.38 22.40 -2.82
C GLY A 16 28.00 20.99 -3.27
N PHE A 17 28.03 20.03 -2.36
CA PHE A 17 27.47 18.70 -2.58
C PHE A 17 25.94 18.85 -2.58
N LEU A 18 25.35 18.97 -3.77
CA LEU A 18 23.90 18.87 -3.98
C LEU A 18 23.46 17.46 -3.59
N LEU A 19 23.17 17.26 -2.31
CA LEU A 19 22.34 16.14 -1.86
C LEU A 19 20.91 16.45 -2.29
N THR A 20 20.58 16.16 -3.54
CA THR A 20 19.20 15.78 -3.85
C THR A 20 18.97 14.43 -3.17
N ALA A 21 18.58 14.48 -1.89
CA ALA A 21 17.97 13.35 -1.23
C ALA A 21 16.72 12.99 -2.04
N CYS A 22 16.66 11.75 -2.51
CA CYS A 22 15.47 11.21 -3.14
C CYS A 22 14.32 11.30 -2.13
N ASP A 23 13.35 12.18 -2.38
CA ASP A 23 12.10 12.34 -1.63
C ASP A 23 11.23 11.07 -1.76
N ASN A 24 11.66 9.95 -1.17
CA ASN A 24 10.81 8.76 -1.03
C ASN A 24 9.82 8.92 0.14
N ASP A 25 10.11 9.84 1.08
CA ASP A 25 9.34 10.03 2.30
C ASP A 25 8.00 10.75 2.04
N LYS A 26 7.93 11.60 1.01
CA LYS A 26 6.70 12.32 0.66
C LYS A 26 5.59 11.41 0.14
N PHE A 27 5.95 10.32 -0.55
CA PHE A 27 4.98 9.32 -1.00
C PHE A 27 4.36 8.55 0.17
N ALA A 28 5.17 8.25 1.21
CA ALA A 28 4.68 7.58 2.41
C ALA A 28 3.79 8.50 3.28
N GLU A 29 4.09 9.81 3.32
CA GLU A 29 3.26 10.81 3.98
C GLU A 29 1.92 11.01 3.24
N GLU A 30 1.94 11.08 1.90
CA GLU A 30 0.73 11.18 1.08
C GLU A 30 -0.16 9.92 1.19
N LEU A 31 0.44 8.74 1.36
CA LEU A 31 -0.27 7.49 1.65
C LEU A 31 -0.90 7.47 3.06
N ARG A 32 -0.34 8.19 4.04
CA ARG A 32 -0.93 8.34 5.38
C ARG A 32 -2.09 9.34 5.42
N VAL A 33 -2.22 10.19 4.40
CA VAL A 33 -3.34 11.14 4.22
C VAL A 33 -4.56 10.47 3.55
N VAL A 34 -4.48 9.18 3.24
CA VAL A 34 -5.50 8.44 2.48
C VAL A 34 -6.75 8.25 3.33
N LYS A 35 -7.75 9.09 3.08
CA LYS A 35 -9.19 8.91 3.30
C LYS A 35 -9.59 8.13 4.56
N ASP A 36 -10.10 8.84 5.56
CA ASP A 36 -10.82 8.21 6.68
C ASP A 36 -12.17 7.68 6.21
N ASN A 37 -12.63 6.58 6.80
CA ASN A 37 -13.88 5.91 6.46
C ASN A 37 -13.90 5.43 5.00
N VAL A 38 -13.00 4.48 4.71
CA VAL A 38 -12.95 3.76 3.45
C VAL A 38 -14.27 3.02 3.26
N SER A 39 -14.92 3.26 2.12
CA SER A 39 -16.19 2.64 1.76
C SER A 39 -15.93 1.33 1.03
N PHE A 40 -16.53 0.25 1.49
CA PHE A 40 -16.45 -1.02 0.76
C PHE A 40 -17.04 -0.86 -0.65
N ALA A 41 -18.22 -0.22 -0.76
CA ALA A 41 -18.91 -0.11 -2.04
C ALA A 41 -18.19 0.80 -3.05
N LEU A 42 -17.57 1.89 -2.58
CA LEU A 42 -16.99 2.91 -3.44
C LEU A 42 -15.48 2.76 -3.65
N ASP A 43 -14.75 2.19 -2.69
CA ASP A 43 -13.29 2.10 -2.75
C ASP A 43 -12.80 0.66 -2.96
N ILE A 44 -13.33 -0.30 -2.19
CA ILE A 44 -12.83 -1.69 -2.21
C ILE A 44 -13.43 -2.48 -3.37
N GLN A 45 -14.75 -2.46 -3.54
CA GLN A 45 -15.44 -3.24 -4.56
C GLN A 45 -14.95 -2.94 -5.99
N PRO A 46 -14.62 -1.70 -6.39
CA PRO A 46 -14.01 -1.44 -7.69
C PRO A 46 -12.65 -2.10 -7.88
N ILE A 47 -11.81 -2.16 -6.83
CA ILE A 47 -10.52 -2.88 -6.86
C ILE A 47 -10.78 -4.36 -7.10
N LEU A 48 -11.68 -4.97 -6.32
CA LEU A 48 -12.03 -6.39 -6.46
C LEU A 48 -12.59 -6.71 -7.86
N SER A 49 -13.44 -5.83 -8.40
CA SER A 49 -14.03 -6.01 -9.73
C SER A 49 -12.98 -5.96 -10.84
N GLY A 50 -11.99 -5.07 -10.70
CA GLY A 50 -10.96 -4.87 -11.72
C GLY A 50 -9.79 -5.85 -11.63
N GLN A 51 -9.44 -6.32 -10.43
CA GLN A 51 -8.22 -7.10 -10.20
C GLN A 51 -8.50 -8.58 -9.86
N CYS A 52 -9.68 -8.90 -9.32
CA CYS A 52 -9.91 -10.20 -8.68
C CYS A 52 -11.05 -10.99 -9.33
N ALA A 53 -12.19 -10.34 -9.61
CA ALA A 53 -13.43 -10.99 -10.02
C ALA A 53 -13.36 -11.79 -11.35
N GLY A 54 -12.34 -11.55 -12.17
CA GLY A 54 -12.08 -12.35 -13.38
C GLY A 54 -11.82 -13.82 -13.09
N CYS A 55 -11.12 -14.12 -11.99
CA CYS A 55 -10.88 -15.48 -11.51
C CYS A 55 -11.80 -15.85 -10.34
N HIS A 56 -12.06 -14.88 -9.46
CA HIS A 56 -12.85 -15.07 -8.25
C HIS A 56 -14.34 -14.86 -8.50
N ASN A 57 -15.00 -15.93 -8.92
CA ASN A 57 -16.42 -15.96 -9.27
C ASN A 57 -16.96 -17.41 -9.19
N PRO A 58 -18.29 -17.62 -9.20
CA PRO A 58 -18.88 -18.93 -8.95
C PRO A 58 -18.54 -19.99 -10.01
N ALA A 59 -18.00 -19.60 -11.17
CA ALA A 59 -17.67 -20.51 -12.25
C ALA A 59 -16.20 -20.95 -12.25
N ASN A 60 -15.34 -20.37 -11.40
CA ASN A 60 -13.91 -20.62 -11.46
C ASN A 60 -13.29 -20.84 -10.06
N VAL A 61 -13.07 -19.78 -9.27
CA VAL A 61 -12.42 -19.87 -7.96
C VAL A 61 -13.23 -19.11 -6.91
N ASN A 62 -13.36 -19.67 -5.71
CA ASN A 62 -13.95 -18.99 -4.55
C ASN A 62 -12.91 -18.09 -3.86
N PRO A 63 -13.31 -17.03 -3.13
CA PRO A 63 -14.68 -16.51 -2.96
C PRO A 63 -15.25 -15.84 -4.22
N ASP A 64 -16.57 -15.60 -4.27
CA ASP A 64 -17.18 -14.78 -5.32
C ASP A 64 -16.97 -13.28 -5.02
N LEU A 65 -16.08 -12.65 -5.78
CA LEU A 65 -15.68 -11.24 -5.60
C LEU A 65 -16.40 -10.29 -6.55
N ARG A 66 -17.44 -10.75 -7.24
CA ARG A 66 -18.29 -9.90 -8.07
C ARG A 66 -19.11 -8.95 -7.20
N LYS A 67 -19.47 -7.81 -7.78
CA LYS A 67 -20.31 -6.80 -7.12
C LYS A 67 -21.61 -7.40 -6.59
N GLY A 68 -21.89 -7.15 -5.32
CA GLY A 68 -23.08 -7.65 -4.61
C GLY A 68 -22.88 -8.96 -3.86
N PHE A 69 -21.76 -9.66 -4.08
CA PHE A 69 -21.41 -10.90 -3.38
C PHE A 69 -20.12 -10.75 -2.56
N ALA A 70 -19.19 -9.92 -3.04
CA ALA A 70 -17.83 -9.84 -2.51
C ALA A 70 -17.76 -9.59 -1.00
N TYR A 71 -18.58 -8.70 -0.45
CA TYR A 71 -18.53 -8.40 0.99
C TYR A 71 -18.79 -9.65 1.83
N SER A 72 -19.95 -10.27 1.63
CA SER A 72 -20.33 -11.47 2.37
C SER A 72 -19.34 -12.61 2.14
N SER A 73 -18.85 -12.79 0.92
CA SER A 73 -17.90 -13.88 0.62
C SER A 73 -16.53 -13.67 1.27
N LEU A 74 -16.08 -12.42 1.44
CA LEU A 74 -14.80 -12.10 2.07
C LEU A 74 -14.86 -12.17 3.59
N THR A 75 -16.01 -11.86 4.18
CA THR A 75 -16.18 -11.81 5.64
C THR A 75 -16.86 -13.06 6.22
N GLU A 76 -17.07 -14.10 5.40
CA GLU A 76 -17.61 -15.38 5.87
C GLU A 76 -16.55 -16.20 6.62
N ASP A 77 -15.28 -16.01 6.26
CA ASP A 77 -14.12 -16.63 6.90
C ASP A 77 -13.47 -15.66 7.89
N GLU A 78 -13.46 -16.02 9.16
CA GLU A 78 -12.89 -15.20 10.24
C GLU A 78 -11.35 -15.16 10.22
N GLU A 79 -10.68 -16.11 9.55
CA GLU A 79 -9.22 -16.11 9.40
C GLU A 79 -8.76 -15.32 8.16
N GLY A 80 -9.59 -15.30 7.11
CA GLY A 80 -9.27 -14.59 5.86
C GLY A 80 -9.19 -13.07 6.03
N ILE A 81 -10.11 -12.49 6.81
CA ILE A 81 -10.10 -11.08 7.22
C ILE A 81 -10.44 -10.99 8.70
N ILE A 82 -9.54 -10.37 9.46
CA ILE A 82 -9.72 -10.03 10.87
C ILE A 82 -10.03 -8.53 10.96
N PRO A 83 -11.30 -8.13 11.19
CA PRO A 83 -11.65 -6.71 11.30
C PRO A 83 -10.86 -6.01 12.42
N GLY A 84 -10.18 -4.93 12.07
CA GLY A 84 -9.31 -4.16 12.97
C GLY A 84 -7.87 -4.68 13.07
N ASP A 85 -7.53 -5.76 12.38
CA ASP A 85 -6.18 -6.33 12.36
C ASP A 85 -5.78 -6.78 10.95
N SER A 86 -5.36 -5.82 10.12
CA SER A 86 -4.84 -6.13 8.80
C SER A 86 -3.53 -6.91 8.81
N GLU A 87 -2.72 -6.81 9.87
CA GLU A 87 -1.45 -7.54 9.98
C GLU A 87 -1.67 -9.03 10.28
N GLY A 88 -2.76 -9.37 10.97
CA GLY A 88 -3.17 -10.75 11.22
C GLY A 88 -4.07 -11.36 10.15
N SER A 89 -4.49 -10.60 9.14
CA SER A 89 -5.42 -11.07 8.10
C SER A 89 -4.70 -11.76 6.95
N GLU A 90 -5.07 -13.01 6.64
CA GLU A 90 -4.46 -13.81 5.56
C GLU A 90 -4.54 -13.10 4.19
N LEU A 91 -5.63 -12.39 3.93
CA LEU A 91 -5.78 -11.60 2.69
C LEU A 91 -4.61 -10.64 2.46
N MET A 92 -4.11 -9.99 3.52
CA MET A 92 -3.00 -9.06 3.39
C MET A 92 -1.70 -9.78 3.08
N GLU A 93 -1.50 -10.98 3.64
CA GLU A 93 -0.31 -11.78 3.34
C GLU A 93 -0.25 -12.15 1.85
N MET A 94 -1.40 -12.54 1.29
CA MET A 94 -1.53 -12.86 -0.13
C MET A 94 -1.28 -11.63 -1.02
N LEU A 95 -1.83 -10.47 -0.66
CA LEU A 95 -1.73 -9.23 -1.45
C LEU A 95 -0.34 -8.60 -1.39
N GLU A 96 0.34 -8.70 -0.26
CA GLU A 96 1.73 -8.22 -0.07
C GLU A 96 2.78 -9.19 -0.62
N TRP A 97 2.34 -10.33 -1.17
CA TRP A 97 3.18 -11.37 -1.76
C TRP A 97 4.17 -11.97 -0.77
N ASN A 98 3.76 -12.10 0.48
CA ASN A 98 4.55 -12.68 1.56
C ASN A 98 3.95 -13.99 2.11
N SER A 99 2.91 -14.53 1.45
CA SER A 99 2.25 -15.79 1.88
C SER A 99 3.26 -16.93 2.00
N ALA A 100 3.24 -17.61 3.14
CA ALA A 100 4.20 -18.66 3.46
C ALA A 100 4.10 -19.89 2.53
N ASP A 101 2.91 -20.14 1.97
CA ASP A 101 2.62 -21.24 1.06
C ASP A 101 2.77 -20.87 -0.43
N GLY A 102 3.08 -19.60 -0.73
CA GLY A 102 3.22 -19.08 -2.08
C GLY A 102 1.90 -18.74 -2.78
N ASN A 103 0.75 -18.79 -2.09
CA ASN A 103 -0.58 -18.42 -2.62
C ASN A 103 -0.76 -16.89 -2.73
N ASN A 104 0.18 -16.22 -3.39
CA ASN A 104 0.15 -14.78 -3.61
C ASN A 104 -0.96 -14.40 -4.60
N MET A 105 -1.64 -13.29 -4.32
CA MET A 105 -2.76 -12.79 -5.12
C MET A 105 -2.54 -11.35 -5.57
N PRO A 106 -2.83 -11.02 -6.85
CA PRO A 106 -3.03 -11.92 -7.97
C PRO A 106 -1.75 -12.73 -8.28
N PRO A 107 -1.86 -13.95 -8.84
CA PRO A 107 -0.71 -14.85 -8.99
C PRO A 107 0.33 -14.39 -10.02
N ALA A 108 -0.07 -13.54 -10.97
CA ALA A 108 0.80 -13.10 -12.06
C ALA A 108 1.44 -11.73 -11.82
N THR A 109 0.71 -10.80 -11.22
CA THR A 109 1.16 -9.42 -11.05
C THR A 109 0.54 -8.83 -9.79
N PRO A 110 1.35 -8.25 -8.88
CA PRO A 110 0.82 -7.58 -7.69
C PRO A 110 -0.06 -6.39 -8.08
N ILE A 111 -1.08 -6.12 -7.28
CA ILE A 111 -1.83 -4.87 -7.40
C ILE A 111 -0.98 -3.68 -6.90
N SER A 112 -1.41 -2.46 -7.17
CA SER A 112 -0.62 -1.28 -6.78
C SER A 112 -0.53 -1.13 -5.25
N PRO A 113 0.57 -0.57 -4.72
CA PRO A 113 0.70 -0.29 -3.28
C PRO A 113 -0.44 0.58 -2.72
N LEU A 114 -1.00 1.48 -3.55
CA LEU A 114 -2.15 2.30 -3.16
C LEU A 114 -3.41 1.46 -2.95
N GLN A 115 -3.67 0.48 -3.81
CA GLN A 115 -4.82 -0.43 -3.66
C GLN A 115 -4.65 -1.34 -2.44
N ILE A 116 -3.43 -1.84 -2.19
CA ILE A 116 -3.09 -2.58 -0.98
C ILE A 116 -3.36 -1.70 0.25
N GLY A 117 -2.90 -0.45 0.25
CA GLY A 117 -3.12 0.50 1.33
C GLY A 117 -4.59 0.79 1.62
N LEU A 118 -5.44 0.89 0.58
CA LEU A 118 -6.89 1.05 0.76
C LEU A 118 -7.54 -0.18 1.41
N ILE A 119 -7.18 -1.38 0.94
CA ILE A 119 -7.70 -2.63 1.52
C ILE A 119 -7.24 -2.76 2.97
N LYS A 120 -5.94 -2.51 3.24
CA LYS A 120 -5.36 -2.50 4.58
C LYS A 120 -6.12 -1.58 5.51
N LYS A 121 -6.31 -0.32 5.11
CA LYS A 121 -7.05 0.66 5.90
C LYS A 121 -8.50 0.26 6.13
N TRP A 122 -9.19 -0.27 5.12
CA TRP A 122 -10.56 -0.75 5.29
C TRP A 122 -10.66 -1.89 6.32
N ILE A 123 -9.71 -2.83 6.32
CA ILE A 123 -9.65 -3.87 7.36
C ILE A 123 -9.41 -3.25 8.73
N ASP A 124 -8.41 -2.36 8.86
CA ASP A 124 -8.08 -1.68 10.13
C ASP A 124 -9.24 -0.82 10.67
N GLU A 125 -10.09 -0.29 9.79
CA GLU A 125 -11.32 0.44 10.13
C GLU A 125 -12.50 -0.48 10.48
N GLY A 126 -12.27 -1.78 10.58
CA GLY A 126 -13.25 -2.78 11.00
C GLY A 126 -14.03 -3.43 9.85
N ALA A 127 -13.48 -3.43 8.62
CA ALA A 127 -14.02 -4.12 7.46
C ALA A 127 -15.53 -3.87 7.24
N GLN A 128 -15.95 -2.60 7.32
CA GLN A 128 -17.37 -2.22 7.29
C GLN A 128 -17.99 -2.38 5.90
N ASN A 129 -19.30 -2.67 5.84
CA ASN A 129 -20.10 -2.63 4.61
C ASN A 129 -20.83 -1.28 4.49
N ASN A 130 -20.13 -0.26 4.01
CA ASN A 130 -20.54 1.15 4.01
C ASN A 130 -20.47 1.82 2.62
#